data_AF-H2ZPF9-F1
#
_entry.id   AF-H2ZPF9-F1
#
_cell.length_a   1.000
_cell.length_b   1.000
_cell.length_c   1.000
_cell.angle_alpha   90.00
_cell.angle_beta   90.00
_cell.angle_gamma   90.00
#
_symmetry.space_group_name_H-M   'P 1'
#
loop_
_entity.id
_entity.type
_entity.pdbx_description
1 polymer ?
#
loop_
_entity_poly.entity_id
_entity_poly.type
_entity_poly.pdbx_seq_one_letter_code
_entity_poly.pdbx_strand_id
1 'polypeptide(L)'
;MSKVLYDAASRVMDPTNTKNTVKDTWMENFPNSENTNPQLRKLSTSSDYASFYQSLGVTSADLSYRGNANSDPRYKISPYPTYHTAYDTFDYVDRFVDPGFIAHWTVSRISGLIMLLLSDSLVIPFDVKNFAAFVNSQVVATESEFGTLLADNNISLEYLKRAGNNFVAQAQTFQSYIDTTLDRKDPKSINAVNDRLLLLERNFIEPKGLPGTLQLKHVSGSPASTSGSYASFPGLKDSLFGISSGQLQQWEVVKQQLALVTYKIEMAAQFLILNS
;
A
#
# COMPACT_ATOMS: atom_id res chain seq x y z
N MET A 1 3.26 -4.41 -5.36
CA MET A 1 2.26 -5.49 -5.56
C MET A 1 1.13 -5.12 -6.55
N SER A 2 0.67 -3.86 -6.65
CA SER A 2 -0.50 -3.47 -7.47
C SER A 2 -0.53 -4.05 -8.90
N LYS A 3 0.58 -3.94 -9.65
CA LYS A 3 0.70 -4.49 -11.01
C LYS A 3 0.41 -5.99 -11.06
N VAL A 4 0.93 -6.76 -10.11
CA VAL A 4 0.75 -8.22 -10.00
C VAL A 4 -0.71 -8.57 -9.72
N LEU A 5 -1.36 -7.81 -8.83
CA LEU A 5 -2.78 -8.00 -8.50
C LEU A 5 -3.67 -7.74 -9.72
N TYR A 6 -3.42 -6.65 -10.43
CA TYR A 6 -4.18 -6.31 -11.64
C TYR A 6 -3.93 -7.31 -12.77
N ASP A 7 -2.69 -7.77 -12.97
CA ASP A 7 -2.36 -8.76 -13.97
C ASP A 7 -3.07 -10.09 -13.67
N ALA A 8 -2.95 -10.62 -12.45
CA ALA A 8 -3.65 -11.84 -12.04
C ALA A 8 -5.17 -11.72 -12.18
N ALA A 9 -5.77 -10.63 -11.72
CA ALA A 9 -7.23 -10.41 -11.82
C ALA A 9 -7.71 -10.26 -13.27
N SER A 10 -6.86 -9.75 -14.18
CA SER A 10 -7.20 -9.64 -15.62
C SER A 10 -7.13 -10.97 -16.37
N ARG A 11 -6.52 -12.01 -15.78
CA ARG A 11 -6.38 -13.35 -16.37
C ARG A 11 -7.45 -14.33 -15.90
N VAL A 12 -8.34 -13.91 -15.00
CA VAL A 12 -9.44 -14.72 -14.48
C VAL A 12 -10.75 -14.08 -14.90
N MET A 13 -11.62 -14.86 -15.53
CA MET A 13 -12.97 -14.41 -15.88
C MET A 13 -13.81 -14.29 -14.61
N ASP A 14 -14.64 -13.25 -14.53
CA ASP A 14 -15.59 -13.14 -13.44
C ASP A 14 -16.60 -14.30 -13.54
N PRO A 15 -16.83 -15.04 -12.45
CA PRO A 15 -17.64 -16.24 -12.52
C PRO A 15 -19.15 -15.95 -12.56
N THR A 16 -19.57 -14.74 -12.21
CA THR A 16 -20.97 -14.29 -12.25
C THR A 16 -21.30 -13.57 -13.56
N ASN A 17 -20.29 -13.01 -14.23
CA ASN A 17 -20.40 -12.43 -15.57
C ASN A 17 -19.16 -12.78 -16.40
N THR A 18 -19.21 -13.90 -17.12
CA THR A 18 -18.08 -14.40 -17.92
C THR A 18 -17.75 -13.55 -19.16
N LYS A 19 -18.40 -12.41 -19.37
CA LYS A 19 -17.98 -11.42 -20.37
C LYS A 19 -16.88 -10.49 -19.85
N ASN A 20 -16.75 -10.38 -18.54
CA ASN A 20 -15.80 -9.51 -17.84
C ASN A 20 -14.70 -10.36 -17.18
N THR A 21 -13.51 -9.80 -17.06
CA THR A 21 -12.50 -10.34 -16.13
C THR A 21 -12.83 -9.91 -14.70
N VAL A 22 -12.23 -10.56 -13.71
CA VAL A 22 -12.35 -10.13 -12.31
C VAL A 22 -11.84 -8.70 -12.14
N LYS A 23 -10.80 -8.29 -12.88
CA LYS A 23 -10.32 -6.90 -12.89
C LYS A 23 -11.41 -5.94 -13.39
N ASP A 24 -12.14 -6.29 -14.44
CA ASP A 24 -13.20 -5.43 -14.99
C ASP A 24 -14.35 -5.27 -13.99
N THR A 25 -14.84 -6.37 -13.41
CA THR A 25 -15.87 -6.32 -12.36
C THR A 25 -15.41 -5.56 -11.12
N TRP A 26 -14.15 -5.71 -10.73
CA TRP A 26 -13.56 -4.94 -9.63
C TRP A 26 -13.50 -3.45 -9.96
N MET A 27 -13.12 -3.08 -11.19
CA MET A 27 -13.11 -1.71 -11.67
C MET A 27 -14.50 -1.08 -11.63
N GLU A 28 -15.52 -1.80 -12.10
CA GLU A 28 -16.92 -1.34 -12.09
C GLU A 28 -17.44 -1.09 -10.67
N ASN A 29 -17.09 -1.96 -9.72
CA ASN A 29 -17.61 -1.88 -8.35
C ASN A 29 -16.82 -0.92 -7.45
N PHE A 30 -15.51 -0.88 -7.61
CA PHE A 30 -14.62 -0.12 -6.75
C PHE A 30 -13.55 0.59 -7.59
N PRO A 31 -13.89 1.61 -8.40
CA PRO A 31 -12.89 2.38 -9.14
C PRO A 31 -12.05 3.23 -8.19
N ASN A 32 -10.78 3.47 -8.53
CA ASN A 32 -9.98 4.50 -7.87
C ASN A 32 -10.53 5.90 -8.22
N SER A 33 -10.04 6.95 -7.54
CA SER A 33 -10.53 8.33 -7.72
C SER A 33 -10.37 8.87 -9.14
N GLU A 34 -9.40 8.37 -9.90
CA GLU A 34 -9.14 8.76 -11.29
C GLU A 34 -9.92 7.93 -12.31
N ASN A 35 -10.63 6.90 -11.86
CA ASN A 35 -11.33 5.95 -12.72
C ASN A 35 -10.42 5.30 -13.78
N THR A 36 -9.15 5.02 -13.43
CA THR A 36 -8.14 4.40 -14.30
C THR A 36 -7.81 2.97 -13.92
N ASN A 37 -7.97 2.60 -12.65
CA ASN A 37 -7.73 1.25 -12.14
C ASN A 37 -8.67 0.96 -10.96
N PRO A 38 -8.88 -0.32 -10.62
CA PRO A 38 -9.59 -0.68 -9.41
C PRO A 38 -8.92 -0.11 -8.16
N GLN A 39 -9.70 0.28 -7.17
CA GLN A 39 -9.23 0.84 -5.91
C GLN A 39 -8.57 -0.26 -5.06
N LEU A 40 -7.31 -0.03 -4.73
CA LEU A 40 -6.61 -0.77 -3.68
C LEU A 40 -6.83 -0.09 -2.33
N ARG A 41 -7.00 -0.91 -1.29
CA ARG A 41 -7.09 -0.44 0.10
C ARG A 41 -5.73 -0.57 0.77
N LYS A 42 -5.42 0.34 1.69
CA LYS A 42 -4.26 0.17 2.59
C LYS A 42 -4.50 -1.05 3.48
N LEU A 43 -3.42 -1.80 3.74
CA LEU A 43 -3.44 -2.92 4.67
C LEU A 43 -3.71 -2.41 6.09
N SER A 44 -4.62 -3.08 6.82
CA SER A 44 -4.89 -2.78 8.23
C SER A 44 -3.87 -3.50 9.13
N THR A 45 -4.17 -3.65 10.42
CA THR A 45 -3.39 -4.47 11.36
C THR A 45 -4.17 -5.69 11.84
N SER A 46 -5.29 -6.02 11.18
CA SER A 46 -6.29 -6.97 11.70
C SER A 46 -6.08 -8.42 11.23
N SER A 47 -4.98 -8.73 10.56
CA SER A 47 -4.67 -10.07 10.03
C SER A 47 -3.15 -10.28 10.01
N ASP A 48 -2.71 -11.51 9.70
CA ASP A 48 -1.34 -11.98 9.92
C ASP A 48 -0.27 -11.24 9.10
N TYR A 49 -0.66 -10.62 7.98
CA TYR A 49 0.25 -9.79 7.18
C TYR A 49 0.81 -8.59 7.99
N ALA A 50 0.21 -8.25 9.13
CA ALA A 50 0.63 -7.12 9.95
C ALA A 50 2.13 -7.18 10.34
N SER A 51 2.59 -8.36 10.73
CA SER A 51 4.00 -8.57 11.12
C SER A 51 4.94 -8.49 9.93
N PHE A 52 4.51 -8.96 8.75
CA PHE A 52 5.30 -8.94 7.53
C PHE A 52 5.41 -7.52 6.97
N TYR A 53 4.27 -6.83 6.83
CA TYR A 53 4.22 -5.53 6.20
C TYR A 53 4.63 -4.40 7.16
N GLN A 54 3.90 -4.20 8.25
CA GLN A 54 4.11 -3.05 9.13
C GLN A 54 5.36 -3.16 10.00
N SER A 55 5.82 -4.37 10.34
CA SER A 55 7.01 -4.56 11.17
C SER A 55 8.28 -4.86 10.38
N LEU A 56 8.21 -5.65 9.30
CA LEU A 56 9.40 -6.10 8.55
C LEU A 56 9.57 -5.45 7.17
N GLY A 57 8.57 -4.75 6.64
CA GLY A 57 8.63 -4.13 5.32
C GLY A 57 8.67 -5.16 4.20
N VAL A 58 7.99 -6.29 4.38
CA VAL A 58 7.78 -7.28 3.33
C VAL A 58 6.51 -6.91 2.58
N THR A 59 6.66 -6.63 1.28
CA THR A 59 5.55 -6.31 0.39
C THR A 59 4.48 -7.40 0.45
N SER A 60 3.29 -7.04 0.92
CA SER A 60 2.20 -7.98 1.22
C SER A 60 0.91 -7.62 0.48
N ALA A 61 -0.02 -8.57 0.41
CA ALA A 61 -1.37 -8.35 -0.08
C ALA A 61 -2.36 -9.22 0.69
N ASP A 62 -3.60 -8.73 0.80
CA ASP A 62 -4.75 -9.45 1.32
C ASP A 62 -5.86 -9.38 0.25
N LEU A 63 -6.52 -10.51 0.01
CA LEU A 63 -7.47 -10.71 -1.07
C LEU A 63 -8.77 -11.25 -0.51
N SER A 64 -9.87 -10.59 -0.84
CA SER A 64 -11.20 -11.00 -0.45
C SER A 64 -12.19 -10.63 -1.55
N TYR A 65 -13.19 -11.48 -1.79
CA TYR A 65 -14.42 -11.04 -2.44
C TYR A 65 -15.30 -10.32 -1.42
N ARG A 66 -15.92 -9.21 -1.84
CA ARG A 66 -16.85 -8.47 -0.99
C ARG A 66 -17.97 -7.84 -1.80
N GLY A 67 -19.12 -7.68 -1.18
CA GLY A 67 -20.20 -6.89 -1.74
C GLY A 67 -19.89 -5.39 -1.73
N ASN A 68 -20.53 -4.66 -2.64
CA ASN A 68 -20.37 -3.22 -2.78
C ASN A 68 -21.47 -2.46 -2.04
N ALA A 69 -21.12 -1.89 -0.88
CA ALA A 69 -22.01 -1.13 -0.01
C ALA A 69 -22.63 0.13 -0.64
N ASN A 70 -22.04 0.64 -1.72
CA ASN A 70 -22.61 1.76 -2.49
C ASN A 70 -23.72 1.28 -3.44
N SER A 71 -23.58 0.06 -3.97
CA SER A 71 -24.58 -0.54 -4.86
C SER A 71 -25.72 -1.21 -4.10
N ASP A 72 -25.46 -1.73 -2.91
CA ASP A 72 -26.43 -2.47 -2.11
C ASP A 72 -26.22 -2.20 -0.61
N PRO A 73 -27.22 -1.60 0.07
CA PRO A 73 -27.11 -1.22 1.48
C PRO A 73 -26.94 -2.43 2.42
N ARG A 74 -27.27 -3.66 2.00
CA ARG A 74 -27.05 -4.87 2.80
C ARG A 74 -25.57 -5.07 3.14
N TYR A 75 -24.67 -4.58 2.30
CA TYR A 75 -23.22 -4.64 2.53
C TYR A 75 -22.67 -3.48 3.37
N LYS A 76 -23.52 -2.62 3.95
CA LYS A 76 -23.09 -1.56 4.90
C LYS A 76 -22.81 -2.09 6.31
N ILE A 77 -22.92 -3.40 6.53
CA ILE A 77 -22.61 -4.05 7.80
C ILE A 77 -21.13 -4.49 7.76
N SER A 78 -20.35 -4.07 8.75
CA SER A 78 -18.93 -4.40 8.87
C SER A 78 -18.56 -4.74 10.31
N PRO A 79 -17.93 -5.90 10.59
CA PRO A 79 -17.71 -7.03 9.67
C PRO A 79 -19.03 -7.72 9.27
N TYR A 80 -18.99 -8.81 8.49
CA TYR A 80 -20.21 -9.54 8.10
C TYR A 80 -21.00 -10.05 9.33
N PRO A 81 -22.33 -10.24 9.24
CA PRO A 81 -23.20 -10.37 10.41
C PRO A 81 -22.86 -11.46 11.43
N THR A 82 -22.26 -12.57 11.00
CA THR A 82 -21.96 -13.73 11.86
C THR A 82 -20.52 -13.74 12.37
N TYR A 83 -19.70 -12.76 12.00
CA TYR A 83 -18.28 -12.68 12.39
C TYR A 83 -18.06 -12.83 13.90
N HIS A 84 -17.13 -13.70 14.29
CA HIS A 84 -16.78 -14.00 15.70
C HIS A 84 -17.97 -14.48 16.56
N THR A 85 -18.97 -15.11 15.94
CA THR A 85 -20.09 -15.75 16.64
C THR A 85 -20.11 -17.26 16.39
N ALA A 86 -20.90 -17.99 17.18
CA ALA A 86 -21.15 -19.42 16.95
C ALA A 86 -21.97 -19.71 15.67
N TYR A 87 -22.47 -18.67 14.98
CA TYR A 87 -23.22 -18.79 13.73
C TYR A 87 -22.33 -18.69 12.48
N ASP A 88 -21.03 -18.41 12.65
CA ASP A 88 -20.05 -18.51 11.57
C ASP A 88 -19.74 -19.98 11.29
N THR A 89 -20.57 -20.58 10.45
CA THR A 89 -20.64 -22.03 10.22
C THR A 89 -20.51 -22.34 8.74
N PHE A 90 -20.15 -23.59 8.44
CA PHE A 90 -20.15 -24.07 7.05
C PHE A 90 -21.51 -23.87 6.36
N ASP A 91 -22.63 -24.17 7.04
CA ASP A 91 -23.99 -23.98 6.51
C ASP A 91 -24.26 -22.52 6.12
N TYR A 92 -23.75 -21.56 6.90
CA TYR A 92 -23.87 -20.14 6.58
C TYR A 92 -23.15 -19.80 5.26
N VAL A 93 -21.94 -20.32 5.07
CA VAL A 93 -21.16 -20.08 3.86
C VAL A 93 -21.81 -20.75 2.64
N ASP A 94 -22.13 -22.03 2.75
CA ASP A 94 -22.68 -22.85 1.65
C ASP A 94 -24.05 -22.36 1.18
N ARG A 95 -24.88 -21.80 2.08
CA ARG A 95 -26.24 -21.37 1.72
C ARG A 95 -26.37 -19.89 1.40
N PHE A 96 -25.55 -19.02 2.00
CA PHE A 96 -25.76 -17.58 1.93
C PHE A 96 -24.57 -16.78 1.41
N VAL A 97 -23.34 -17.16 1.76
CA VAL A 97 -22.15 -16.36 1.39
C VAL A 97 -21.66 -16.70 -0.01
N ASP A 98 -21.45 -17.99 -0.29
CA ASP A 98 -20.92 -18.44 -1.58
C ASP A 98 -21.46 -19.84 -1.97
N PRO A 99 -22.77 -19.95 -2.28
CA PRO A 99 -23.33 -21.21 -2.76
C PRO A 99 -22.60 -21.73 -4.01
N GLY A 100 -22.06 -22.94 -3.91
CA GLY A 100 -21.24 -23.54 -4.96
C GLY A 100 -19.75 -23.13 -4.94
N PHE A 101 -19.31 -22.38 -3.92
CA PHE A 101 -17.90 -22.02 -3.67
C PHE A 101 -17.20 -21.30 -4.83
N ILE A 102 -17.96 -20.51 -5.58
CA ILE A 102 -17.53 -19.88 -6.81
C ILE A 102 -16.56 -18.73 -6.53
N ALA A 103 -16.87 -17.88 -5.54
CA ALA A 103 -16.01 -16.78 -5.12
C ALA A 103 -14.73 -17.31 -4.46
N HIS A 104 -14.83 -18.34 -3.61
CA HIS A 104 -13.68 -19.00 -2.99
C HIS A 104 -12.74 -19.61 -4.04
N TRP A 105 -13.29 -20.29 -5.05
CA TRP A 105 -12.50 -20.81 -6.16
C TRP A 105 -11.80 -19.69 -6.94
N THR A 106 -12.50 -18.60 -7.20
CA THR A 106 -11.97 -17.43 -7.92
C THR A 106 -10.82 -16.78 -7.16
N VAL A 107 -10.99 -16.52 -5.85
CA VAL A 107 -9.92 -15.99 -4.99
C VAL A 107 -8.72 -16.94 -4.98
N SER A 108 -8.95 -18.26 -4.85
CA SER A 108 -7.89 -19.26 -4.86
C SER A 108 -7.10 -19.25 -6.17
N ARG A 109 -7.79 -19.10 -7.31
CA ARG A 109 -7.16 -19.01 -8.63
C ARG A 109 -6.32 -17.75 -8.79
N ILE A 110 -6.81 -16.61 -8.34
CA ILE A 110 -6.06 -15.34 -8.35
C ILE A 110 -4.83 -15.44 -7.45
N SER A 111 -4.97 -15.96 -6.23
CA SER A 111 -3.85 -16.19 -5.31
C SER A 111 -2.78 -17.09 -5.93
N GLY A 112 -3.17 -18.20 -6.57
CA GLY A 112 -2.24 -19.08 -7.28
C GLY A 112 -1.52 -18.39 -8.43
N LEU A 113 -2.22 -17.57 -9.22
CA LEU A 113 -1.60 -16.77 -10.28
C LEU A 113 -0.61 -15.74 -9.73
N ILE A 114 -0.94 -15.06 -8.63
CA ILE A 114 -0.02 -14.14 -7.96
C ILE A 114 1.23 -14.88 -7.51
N MET A 115 1.08 -16.06 -6.88
CA MET A 115 2.23 -16.87 -6.46
C MET A 115 3.12 -17.24 -7.65
N LEU A 116 2.55 -17.72 -8.75
CA LEU A 116 3.31 -18.05 -9.98
C LEU A 116 4.00 -16.83 -10.58
N LEU A 117 3.30 -15.68 -10.65
CA LEU A 117 3.90 -14.44 -11.16
C LEU A 117 5.07 -13.99 -10.29
N LEU A 118 5.01 -14.18 -8.96
CA LEU A 118 6.09 -13.80 -8.06
C LEU A 118 7.24 -14.81 -8.02
N SER A 119 6.97 -16.11 -8.15
CA SER A 119 7.98 -17.17 -8.07
C SER A 119 8.74 -17.41 -9.36
N ASP A 120 8.06 -17.28 -10.52
CA ASP A 120 8.59 -17.76 -11.80
C ASP A 120 9.00 -16.62 -12.75
N SER A 121 8.68 -15.36 -12.42
CA SER A 121 9.11 -14.23 -13.24
C SER A 121 10.61 -13.97 -13.09
N LEU A 122 11.32 -13.91 -14.21
CA LEU A 122 12.76 -13.60 -14.26
C LEU A 122 13.11 -12.30 -13.51
N VAL A 123 12.27 -11.27 -13.68
CA VAL A 123 12.32 -10.03 -12.93
C VAL A 123 11.02 -9.90 -12.15
N ILE A 124 11.09 -9.64 -10.84
CA ILE A 124 9.90 -9.54 -9.98
C ILE A 124 8.94 -8.50 -10.58
N PRO A 125 7.66 -8.84 -10.85
CA PRO A 125 6.74 -7.98 -11.60
C PRO A 125 6.15 -6.82 -10.77
N PHE A 126 6.97 -6.21 -9.91
CA PHE A 126 6.61 -4.98 -9.20
C PHE A 126 6.70 -3.76 -10.11
N ASP A 127 5.94 -2.73 -9.75
CA ASP A 127 5.97 -1.43 -10.39
C ASP A 127 6.37 -0.40 -9.34
N VAL A 128 7.63 0.02 -9.38
CA VAL A 128 8.18 0.98 -8.42
C VAL A 128 7.58 2.37 -8.60
N LYS A 129 7.09 2.70 -9.80
CA LYS A 129 6.48 4.01 -10.09
C LYS A 129 5.18 4.16 -9.32
N ASN A 130 4.38 3.10 -9.25
CA ASN A 130 3.14 3.09 -8.46
C ASN A 130 3.42 3.31 -6.97
N PHE A 131 4.49 2.71 -6.43
CA PHE A 131 4.85 2.91 -5.03
C PHE A 131 5.36 4.34 -4.78
N ALA A 132 6.22 4.86 -5.65
CA ALA A 132 6.69 6.24 -5.54
C ALA A 132 5.55 7.28 -5.69
N ALA A 133 4.62 7.05 -6.62
CA ALA A 133 3.43 7.87 -6.77
C ALA A 133 2.54 7.83 -5.52
N PHE A 134 2.36 6.66 -4.92
CA PHE A 134 1.63 6.51 -3.66
C PHE A 134 2.29 7.30 -2.53
N VAL A 135 3.60 7.13 -2.32
CA VAL A 135 4.34 7.88 -1.28
C VAL A 135 4.25 9.39 -1.55
N ASN A 136 4.39 9.83 -2.80
CA ASN A 136 4.25 11.24 -3.15
C ASN A 136 2.82 11.78 -2.94
N SER A 137 1.79 10.95 -3.13
CA SER A 137 0.41 11.35 -2.78
C SER A 137 0.26 11.62 -1.28
N GLN A 138 1.01 10.94 -0.42
CA GLN A 138 1.03 11.22 1.03
C GLN A 138 1.77 12.53 1.34
N VAL A 139 2.79 12.90 0.57
CA VAL A 139 3.46 14.21 0.66
C VAL A 139 2.46 15.33 0.32
N VAL A 140 1.74 15.19 -0.80
CA VAL A 140 0.69 16.13 -1.21
C VAL A 140 -0.43 16.21 -0.16
N ALA A 141 -0.87 15.07 0.38
CA ALA A 141 -1.86 15.03 1.44
C ALA A 141 -1.37 15.71 2.72
N THR A 142 -0.10 15.57 3.09
CA THR A 142 0.49 16.25 4.25
C THR A 142 0.46 17.76 4.09
N GLU A 143 0.80 18.27 2.91
CA GLU A 143 0.69 19.71 2.59
C GLU A 143 -0.76 20.19 2.64
N SER A 144 -1.69 19.43 2.05
CA SER A 144 -3.12 19.78 2.05
C SER A 144 -3.76 19.73 3.45
N GLU A 145 -3.37 18.78 4.30
CA GLU A 145 -3.98 18.58 5.63
C GLU A 145 -3.34 19.50 6.68
N PHE A 146 -2.03 19.76 6.60
CA PHE A 146 -1.27 20.40 7.68
C PHE A 146 -0.37 21.58 7.26
N GLY A 147 -0.34 21.95 5.97
CA GLY A 147 0.58 22.97 5.45
C GLY A 147 0.49 24.31 6.16
N THR A 148 -0.73 24.84 6.36
CA THR A 148 -0.94 26.11 7.09
C THR A 148 -0.48 26.01 8.54
N LEU A 149 -0.89 24.95 9.26
CA LEU A 149 -0.53 24.73 10.66
C LEU A 149 1.00 24.65 10.86
N LEU A 150 1.70 23.97 9.95
CA LEU A 150 3.15 23.85 9.99
C LEU A 150 3.83 25.19 9.67
N ALA A 151 3.33 25.92 8.68
CA ALA A 151 3.85 27.24 8.31
C ALA A 151 3.70 28.26 9.44
N ASP A 152 2.54 28.30 10.10
CA ASP A 152 2.27 29.17 11.27
C ASP A 152 3.22 28.90 12.44
N ASN A 153 3.82 27.70 12.48
CA ASN A 153 4.80 27.29 13.49
C ASN A 153 6.25 27.27 12.94
N ASN A 154 6.51 27.96 11.83
CA ASN A 154 7.83 28.06 11.17
C ASN A 154 8.44 26.71 10.77
N ILE A 155 7.61 25.73 10.38
CA ILE A 155 8.04 24.41 9.89
C ILE A 155 7.76 24.33 8.39
N SER A 156 8.83 24.26 7.58
CA SER A 156 8.74 24.13 6.12
C SER A 156 8.58 22.68 5.67
N LEU A 157 7.72 22.47 4.66
CA LEU A 157 7.57 21.18 3.96
C LEU A 157 8.44 21.05 2.70
N GLU A 158 9.29 22.05 2.39
CA GLU A 158 10.07 22.09 1.15
C GLU A 158 10.94 20.84 0.96
N TYR A 159 11.67 20.41 2.01
CA TYR A 159 12.52 19.22 1.95
C TYR A 159 11.71 17.94 1.74
N LEU A 160 10.54 17.82 2.34
CA LEU A 160 9.64 16.68 2.14
C LEU A 160 9.15 16.61 0.68
N LYS A 161 8.76 17.76 0.11
CA LYS A 161 8.32 17.87 -1.29
C LYS A 161 9.44 17.52 -2.26
N ARG A 162 10.66 18.01 -1.99
CA ARG A 162 11.85 17.68 -2.78
C ARG A 162 12.14 16.18 -2.73
N ALA A 163 12.08 15.56 -1.54
CA ALA A 163 12.28 14.13 -1.38
C ALA A 163 11.24 13.30 -2.15
N GLY A 164 9.95 13.67 -2.06
CA GLY A 164 8.88 13.03 -2.82
C GLY A 164 9.11 13.08 -4.32
N ASN A 165 9.46 14.26 -4.86
CA ASN A 165 9.76 14.45 -6.28
C ASN A 165 11.01 13.66 -6.72
N ASN A 166 12.07 13.66 -5.90
CA ASN A 166 13.28 12.88 -6.18
C ASN A 166 12.96 11.38 -6.23
N PHE A 167 12.18 10.86 -5.28
CA PHE A 167 11.79 9.45 -5.26
C PHE A 167 11.00 9.05 -6.50
N VAL A 168 10.05 9.89 -6.95
CA VAL A 168 9.33 9.67 -8.22
C VAL A 168 10.29 9.64 -9.41
N ALA A 169 11.23 10.58 -9.50
CA ALA A 169 12.20 10.64 -10.60
C ALA A 169 13.14 9.42 -10.62
N GLN A 170 13.64 8.97 -9.46
CA GLN A 170 14.49 7.78 -9.36
C GLN A 170 13.70 6.50 -9.67
N ALA A 171 12.45 6.39 -9.21
CA ALA A 171 11.59 5.25 -9.55
C ALA A 171 11.29 5.17 -11.05
N GLN A 172 11.08 6.32 -11.71
CA GLN A 172 10.94 6.37 -13.17
C GLN A 172 12.22 5.91 -13.88
N THR A 173 13.37 6.45 -13.48
CA THR A 173 14.68 6.06 -14.06
C THR A 173 14.95 4.56 -13.89
N PHE A 174 14.74 4.02 -12.68
CA PHE A 174 14.94 2.60 -12.38
C PHE A 174 13.98 1.72 -13.18
N GLN A 175 12.70 2.09 -13.27
CA GLN A 175 11.74 1.34 -14.08
C GLN A 175 12.11 1.36 -15.57
N SER A 176 12.52 2.52 -16.09
CA SER A 176 13.00 2.63 -17.46
C SER A 176 14.22 1.75 -17.72
N TYR A 177 15.17 1.68 -16.78
CA TYR A 177 16.30 0.75 -16.89
C TYR A 177 15.84 -0.71 -17.02
N ILE A 178 14.90 -1.16 -16.17
CA ILE A 178 14.34 -2.52 -16.24
C ILE A 178 13.68 -2.81 -17.59
N ASP A 179 12.97 -1.82 -18.13
CA ASP A 179 12.16 -1.96 -19.34
C ASP A 179 13.01 -1.92 -20.62
N THR A 180 14.10 -1.13 -20.65
CA THR A 180 14.83 -0.83 -21.89
C THR A 180 16.30 -1.25 -21.91
N THR A 181 16.95 -1.34 -20.75
CA THR A 181 18.43 -1.41 -20.66
C THR A 181 18.92 -2.70 -20.03
N LEU A 182 18.19 -3.28 -19.08
CA LEU A 182 18.57 -4.49 -18.36
C LEU A 182 18.94 -5.65 -19.30
N ASP A 183 20.16 -6.16 -19.19
CA ASP A 183 20.56 -7.39 -19.86
C ASP A 183 19.90 -8.61 -19.19
N ARG A 184 18.87 -9.15 -19.85
CA ARG A 184 18.11 -10.31 -19.38
C ARG A 184 18.84 -11.64 -19.56
N LYS A 185 20.08 -11.64 -20.06
CA LYS A 185 20.95 -12.81 -20.14
C LYS A 185 22.01 -12.85 -19.05
N ASP A 186 22.26 -11.73 -18.36
CA ASP A 186 23.21 -11.66 -17.25
C ASP A 186 22.49 -11.87 -15.89
N PRO A 187 22.71 -13.02 -15.21
CA PRO A 187 22.09 -13.29 -13.92
C PRO A 187 22.47 -12.27 -12.84
N LYS A 188 23.66 -11.66 -12.91
CA LYS A 188 24.08 -10.67 -11.90
C LYS A 188 23.27 -9.39 -12.01
N SER A 189 23.09 -8.86 -13.22
CA SER A 189 22.24 -7.70 -13.49
C SER A 189 20.79 -7.94 -13.07
N ILE A 190 20.25 -9.13 -13.37
CA ILE A 190 18.89 -9.51 -12.96
C ILE A 190 18.76 -9.56 -11.44
N ASN A 191 19.70 -10.21 -10.75
CA ASN A 191 19.69 -10.30 -9.29
C ASN A 191 19.81 -8.93 -8.63
N ALA A 192 20.69 -8.05 -9.15
CA ALA A 192 20.85 -6.69 -8.63
C ALA A 192 19.57 -5.85 -8.74
N VAL A 193 18.76 -6.07 -9.79
CA VAL A 193 17.43 -5.46 -9.95
C VAL A 193 16.43 -6.11 -9.00
N ASN A 194 16.38 -7.43 -8.92
CA ASN A 194 15.42 -8.15 -8.07
C ASN A 194 15.64 -7.85 -6.58
N ASP A 195 16.89 -7.74 -6.11
CA ASP A 195 17.19 -7.35 -4.75
C ASP A 195 16.63 -5.96 -4.43
N ARG A 196 16.72 -5.01 -5.37
CA ARG A 196 16.14 -3.67 -5.20
C ARG A 196 14.62 -3.72 -5.18
N LEU A 197 13.99 -4.47 -6.09
CA LEU A 197 12.53 -4.62 -6.12
C LEU A 197 12.01 -5.26 -4.83
N LEU A 198 12.70 -6.27 -4.31
CA LEU A 198 12.31 -6.99 -3.10
C LEU A 198 12.50 -6.15 -1.82
N LEU A 199 13.58 -5.38 -1.74
CA LEU A 199 13.98 -4.69 -0.51
C LEU A 199 13.57 -3.22 -0.47
N LEU A 200 13.02 -2.65 -1.55
CA LEU A 200 12.62 -1.23 -1.60
C LEU A 200 11.71 -0.85 -0.43
N GLU A 201 10.67 -1.64 -0.16
CA GLU A 201 9.69 -1.37 0.91
C GLU A 201 10.34 -1.31 2.30
N ARG A 202 11.43 -2.07 2.52
CA ARG A 202 12.16 -2.09 3.80
C ARG A 202 12.83 -0.76 4.13
N ASN A 203 13.09 0.09 3.14
CA ASN A 203 13.61 1.45 3.38
C ASN A 203 12.61 2.33 4.14
N PHE A 204 11.34 1.95 4.22
CA PHE A 204 10.31 2.65 4.97
C PHE A 204 10.07 2.09 6.38
N ILE A 205 10.93 1.19 6.87
CA ILE A 205 10.86 0.66 8.24
C ILE A 205 11.69 1.53 9.19
N GLU A 206 11.05 2.03 10.25
CA GLU A 206 11.69 2.66 11.40
C GLU A 206 11.84 1.65 12.54
N PRO A 207 13.06 1.16 12.84
CA PRO A 207 13.28 0.13 13.86
C PRO A 207 12.73 0.50 15.25
N LYS A 208 12.71 1.78 15.60
CA LYS A 208 12.18 2.28 16.89
C LYS A 208 10.65 2.30 16.97
N GLY A 209 9.95 2.07 15.86
CA GLY A 209 8.51 2.19 15.77
C GLY A 209 8.03 3.63 15.56
N LEU A 210 6.72 3.79 15.43
CA LEU A 210 6.05 5.07 15.26
C LEU A 210 5.64 5.66 16.62
N PRO A 211 5.41 6.99 16.71
CA PRO A 211 4.84 7.59 17.90
C PRO A 211 3.58 6.86 18.37
N GLY A 212 3.51 6.53 19.67
CA GLY A 212 2.39 5.80 20.26
C GLY A 212 2.40 4.28 20.07
N THR A 213 3.25 3.72 19.20
CA THR A 213 3.29 2.26 18.98
C THR A 213 4.65 1.75 18.49
N LEU A 214 5.29 0.90 19.31
CA LEU A 214 6.59 0.30 18.99
C LEU A 214 6.49 -0.86 17.96
N GLN A 215 5.29 -1.37 17.72
CA GLN A 215 5.06 -2.53 16.84
C GLN A 215 4.86 -2.10 15.37
N LEU A 216 4.26 -0.93 15.15
CA LEU A 216 4.12 -0.35 13.82
C LEU A 216 5.39 0.41 13.47
N LYS A 217 6.10 -0.06 12.44
CA LYS A 217 7.41 0.48 12.06
C LYS A 217 7.39 1.09 10.67
N HIS A 218 6.42 0.74 9.84
CA HIS A 218 6.35 1.20 8.48
C HIS A 218 5.84 2.65 8.41
N VAL A 219 6.72 3.60 8.05
CA VAL A 219 6.44 5.05 8.12
C VAL A 219 5.42 5.55 7.11
N SER A 220 5.18 4.81 6.03
CA SER A 220 4.21 5.12 4.96
C SER A 220 2.97 4.22 5.02
N GLY A 221 3.18 2.91 5.27
CA GLY A 221 2.17 1.86 5.17
C GLY A 221 1.41 1.52 6.46
N SER A 222 1.84 2.00 7.63
CA SER A 222 1.11 1.74 8.88
C SER A 222 -0.18 2.57 8.97
N PRO A 223 -1.23 2.08 9.63
CA PRO A 223 -2.38 2.92 9.96
C PRO A 223 -1.98 4.01 10.96
N ALA A 224 -2.63 5.17 10.84
CA ALA A 224 -2.61 6.19 11.87
C ALA A 224 -3.49 5.74 13.04
N SER A 225 -3.11 6.10 14.27
CA SER A 225 -3.89 5.84 15.49
C SER A 225 -5.15 6.71 15.55
N THR A 226 -5.15 7.82 14.83
CA THR A 226 -6.20 8.83 14.83
C THR A 226 -7.29 8.55 13.78
N SER A 227 -8.56 8.67 14.19
CA SER A 227 -9.71 8.56 13.29
C SER A 227 -9.69 9.66 12.22
N GLY A 228 -10.06 9.33 10.98
CA GLY A 228 -10.12 10.27 9.85
C GLY A 228 -9.24 9.86 8.67
N SER A 229 -9.07 10.75 7.68
CA SER A 229 -8.33 10.51 6.43
C SER A 229 -6.99 9.79 6.67
N TYR A 230 -6.76 8.70 5.95
CA TYR A 230 -5.49 7.96 5.95
C TYR A 230 -4.51 8.47 4.89
N ALA A 231 -4.68 9.70 4.40
CA ALA A 231 -3.95 10.15 3.22
C ALA A 231 -2.50 10.53 3.52
N SER A 232 -2.22 11.23 4.63
CA SER A 232 -0.86 11.64 5.04
C SER A 232 -0.06 10.51 5.75
N PHE A 233 1.17 10.80 6.17
CA PHE A 233 2.04 9.85 6.87
C PHE A 233 1.60 9.63 8.33
N PRO A 234 1.39 8.38 8.79
CA PRO A 234 0.78 8.07 10.08
C PRO A 234 1.49 8.70 11.28
N GLY A 235 2.82 8.55 11.39
CA GLY A 235 3.56 9.09 12.54
C GLY A 235 3.52 10.62 12.62
N LEU A 236 3.56 11.30 11.47
CA LEU A 236 3.44 12.75 11.40
C LEU A 236 2.01 13.20 11.75
N LYS A 237 1.00 12.55 11.18
CA LYS A 237 -0.42 12.82 11.48
C LYS A 237 -0.73 12.65 12.96
N ASP A 238 -0.31 11.54 13.57
CA ASP A 238 -0.55 11.25 14.98
C ASP A 238 0.18 12.26 15.89
N SER A 239 1.35 12.75 15.48
CA SER A 239 2.08 13.80 16.22
C SER A 239 1.44 15.18 16.12
N LEU A 240 0.70 15.44 15.03
CA LEU A 240 -0.03 16.70 14.80
C LEU A 240 -1.44 16.68 15.40
N PHE A 241 -1.97 15.50 15.76
CA PHE A 241 -3.31 15.37 16.26
C PHE A 241 -3.46 15.96 17.66
N GLY A 242 -4.38 16.93 17.80
CA GLY A 242 -4.68 17.58 19.08
C GLY A 242 -3.57 18.51 19.60
N ILE A 243 -2.59 18.86 18.75
CA ILE A 243 -1.52 19.79 19.12
C ILE A 243 -2.08 21.21 19.32
N SER A 244 -1.66 21.87 20.41
CA SER A 244 -2.02 23.26 20.70
C SER A 244 -0.80 24.17 20.66
N SER A 245 -1.00 25.46 20.45
CA SER A 245 0.05 26.47 20.57
C SER A 245 0.65 26.45 21.99
N GLY A 246 1.99 26.53 22.09
CA GLY A 246 2.72 26.56 23.36
C GLY A 246 3.29 25.23 23.87
N GLN A 247 2.97 24.09 23.26
CA GLN A 247 3.51 22.78 23.65
C GLN A 247 4.83 22.46 22.93
N LEU A 248 5.92 23.12 23.33
CA LEU A 248 7.23 23.01 22.68
C LEU A 248 7.69 21.55 22.47
N GLN A 249 7.47 20.68 23.46
CA GLN A 249 7.87 19.27 23.37
C GLN A 249 7.11 18.49 22.28
N GLN A 250 5.84 18.80 22.03
CA GLN A 250 5.06 18.15 20.97
C GLN A 250 5.53 18.59 19.58
N TRP A 251 5.87 19.87 19.42
CA TRP A 251 6.43 20.39 18.17
C TRP A 251 7.79 19.80 17.81
N GLU A 252 8.61 19.44 18.81
CA GLU A 252 9.85 18.71 18.55
C GLU A 252 9.59 17.29 18.02
N VAL A 253 8.56 16.60 18.51
CA VAL A 253 8.15 15.29 17.95
C VAL A 253 7.69 15.45 16.50
N VAL A 254 6.91 16.48 16.18
CA VAL A 254 6.49 16.79 14.80
C VAL A 254 7.70 16.98 13.88
N LYS A 255 8.69 17.80 14.30
CA LYS A 255 9.93 18.01 13.53
C LYS A 255 10.70 16.71 13.32
N GLN A 256 10.80 15.87 14.37
CA GLN A 256 11.46 14.56 14.27
C GLN A 256 10.75 13.64 13.29
N GLN A 257 9.42 13.58 13.30
CA GLN A 257 8.65 12.76 12.36
C GLN A 257 8.75 13.28 10.92
N LEU A 258 8.72 14.60 10.72
CA LEU A 258 8.91 15.21 9.41
C LEU A 258 10.31 14.90 8.86
N ALA A 259 11.35 15.05 9.68
CA ALA A 259 12.72 14.71 9.30
C ALA A 259 12.87 13.21 9.00
N LEU A 260 12.27 12.34 9.83
CA LEU A 260 12.28 10.89 9.64
C LEU A 260 11.65 10.49 8.30
N VAL A 261 10.44 10.96 8.01
CA VAL A 261 9.74 10.62 6.76
C VAL A 261 10.54 11.14 5.56
N THR A 262 11.03 12.38 5.62
CA THR A 262 11.87 12.96 4.56
C THR A 262 13.11 12.11 4.31
N TYR A 263 13.82 11.71 5.37
CA TYR A 263 14.99 10.85 5.29
C TYR A 263 14.67 9.48 4.68
N LYS A 264 13.58 8.81 5.09
CA LYS A 264 13.20 7.49 4.57
C LYS A 264 12.87 7.55 3.08
N ILE A 265 12.20 8.61 2.62
CA ILE A 265 11.91 8.82 1.19
C ILE A 265 13.21 9.02 0.40
N GLU A 266 14.14 9.85 0.88
CA GLU A 266 15.43 10.06 0.21
C GLU A 266 16.27 8.78 0.17
N MET A 267 16.29 8.00 1.27
CA MET A 267 16.97 6.70 1.30
C MET A 267 16.38 5.73 0.28
N ALA A 268 15.04 5.67 0.17
CA ALA A 268 14.38 4.86 -0.84
C ALA A 268 14.71 5.32 -2.27
N ALA A 269 14.82 6.63 -2.51
CA ALA A 269 15.25 7.18 -3.79
C ALA A 269 16.69 6.79 -4.14
N GLN A 270 17.62 6.95 -3.20
CA GLN A 270 19.02 6.55 -3.37
C GLN A 270 19.18 5.05 -3.58
N PHE A 271 18.37 4.23 -2.90
CA PHE A 271 18.40 2.78 -3.00
C PHE A 271 18.10 2.27 -4.42
N LEU A 272 17.31 3.03 -5.19
CA LEU A 272 16.99 2.70 -6.58
C LEU A 272 18.09 3.04 -7.59
N ILE A 273 19.14 3.76 -7.17
CA ILE A 273 20.26 4.08 -8.04
C ILE A 273 21.09 2.82 -8.29
N LEU A 274 21.31 2.51 -9.56
CA LEU A 274 22.23 1.47 -10.01
C LEU A 274 23.61 2.09 -10.16
N ASN A 275 24.56 1.71 -9.32
CA ASN A 275 25.95 2.08 -9.52
C ASN A 275 26.50 1.22 -10.67
N SER A 276 26.91 1.88 -11.74
CA SER A 276 27.63 1.30 -12.88
C SER A 276 29.02 0.83 -12.48
#